data_AF-A0A521K725-F1
#
_entry.id   AF-A0A521K725-F1
#
_cell.length_a   1.000
_cell.length_b   1.000
_cell.length_c   1.000
_cell.angle_alpha   90.00
_cell.angle_beta   90.00
_cell.angle_gamma   90.00
#
_symmetry.space_group_name_H-M   'P 1'
#
loop_
_entity.id
_entity.type
_entity.pdbx_description
1 polymer ?
#
loop_
_entity_poly.entity_id
_entity_poly.type
_entity_poly.pdbx_seq_one_letter_code
_entity_poly.pdbx_strand_id
1 'polypeptide(L)'
;MAPTENADILEDTLRRNGDLLDILLIDKTTKKNIIWATDSYGHYGKEFAAHKQIKPELVTGRQYGKLIQPRAVKSREEQRQRTREKGEVFTPLKIVEQMNKLGDGISISELNWQEYVAELKLEIACGEAPFIISRYNPVEHGAVIKIESRVGFLDRKLQIVSKYCATPKEWLKWAKVAYQSSYGYEWQGDNLLIARENLLYTFIDYYQDKFGKRPTLKEQEKFAEIISWNIFQMDGLKYVVPMSCHHKSKIIRGALTLFGEIPEKVEKHECEGCKYYRPNKHNGKYVKIMDWNKNKTVRFVDLIK
;
A
#
# COMPACT_ATOMS: atom_id res chain seq x y z
N MET A 1 -1.82 -28.79 7.39
CA MET A 1 -3.15 -28.29 7.00
C MET A 1 -2.97 -27.52 5.70
N ALA A 2 -3.78 -27.79 4.68
CA ALA A 2 -3.72 -27.04 3.43
C ALA A 2 -4.07 -25.56 3.70
N PRO A 3 -3.44 -24.59 3.03
CA PRO A 3 -3.84 -23.19 3.10
C PRO A 3 -5.32 -23.08 2.74
N THR A 4 -6.12 -22.39 3.55
CA THR A 4 -7.49 -22.07 3.17
C THR A 4 -7.44 -21.05 2.04
N GLU A 5 -7.92 -21.41 0.85
CA GLU A 5 -7.93 -20.57 -0.38
C GLU A 5 -8.75 -19.26 -0.27
N ASN A 6 -9.35 -18.95 0.89
CA ASN A 6 -10.33 -17.87 1.03
C ASN A 6 -9.76 -16.47 1.33
N ALA A 7 -8.48 -16.33 1.70
CA ALA A 7 -7.88 -15.01 1.94
C ALA A 7 -7.35 -14.35 0.67
N ASP A 8 -7.06 -15.13 -0.36
CA ASP A 8 -6.46 -14.65 -1.59
C ASP A 8 -7.52 -14.01 -2.49
N ILE A 9 -7.30 -12.74 -2.84
CA ILE A 9 -8.18 -12.01 -3.75
C ILE A 9 -7.57 -12.15 -5.14
N LEU A 10 -8.23 -12.94 -5.99
CA LEU A 10 -7.74 -13.14 -7.34
C LEU A 10 -7.88 -11.85 -8.17
N GLU A 11 -6.77 -11.36 -8.71
CA GLU A 11 -6.70 -10.19 -9.58
C GLU A 11 -7.57 -10.36 -10.83
N ASP A 12 -7.72 -11.59 -11.33
CA ASP A 12 -8.64 -11.93 -12.42
C ASP A 12 -10.09 -11.53 -12.12
N THR A 13 -10.50 -11.55 -10.84
CA THR A 13 -11.83 -11.10 -10.43
C THR A 13 -11.93 -9.58 -10.50
N LEU A 14 -10.88 -8.86 -10.11
CA LEU A 14 -10.81 -7.40 -10.22
C LEU A 14 -10.77 -6.95 -11.68
N ARG A 15 -10.01 -7.65 -12.52
CA ARG A 15 -9.89 -7.37 -13.95
C ARG A 15 -11.19 -7.56 -14.72
N ARG A 16 -12.04 -8.48 -14.27
CA ARG A 16 -13.39 -8.68 -14.83
C ARG A 16 -14.39 -7.61 -14.38
N ASN A 17 -14.11 -6.93 -13.28
CA ASN A 17 -14.99 -5.94 -12.67
C ASN A 17 -14.60 -4.50 -13.08
N GLY A 18 -14.53 -4.24 -14.39
CA GLY A 18 -14.19 -2.92 -14.93
C GLY A 18 -12.74 -2.50 -14.64
N ASP A 19 -12.54 -1.23 -14.33
CA ASP A 19 -11.20 -0.62 -14.21
C ASP A 19 -10.59 -0.75 -12.80
N LEU A 20 -11.19 -1.57 -11.92
CA LEU A 20 -10.77 -1.66 -10.51
C LEU A 20 -9.29 -2.01 -10.35
N LEU A 21 -8.81 -3.03 -11.07
CA LEU A 21 -7.40 -3.43 -11.01
C LEU A 21 -6.48 -2.29 -11.48
N ASP A 22 -6.84 -1.60 -12.56
CA ASP A 22 -6.06 -0.48 -13.11
C ASP A 22 -6.02 0.70 -12.12
N ILE A 23 -7.13 0.99 -11.43
CA ILE A 23 -7.19 2.00 -10.36
C ILE A 23 -6.32 1.58 -9.16
N LEU A 24 -6.34 0.31 -8.77
CA LEU A 24 -5.52 -0.17 -7.64
C LEU A 24 -4.02 -0.28 -7.99
N LEU A 25 -3.65 -0.39 -9.26
CA LEU A 25 -2.24 -0.41 -9.68
C LEU A 25 -1.64 0.99 -9.85
N ILE A 26 -2.45 2.04 -9.98
CA ILE A 26 -1.92 3.38 -10.27
C ILE A 26 -1.10 3.96 -9.09
N ASP A 27 0.06 4.51 -9.40
CA ASP A 27 0.82 5.39 -8.53
C ASP A 27 0.46 6.86 -8.83
N LYS A 28 -0.09 7.54 -7.83
CA LYS A 28 -0.60 8.90 -8.01
C LYS A 28 0.49 9.96 -8.19
N THR A 29 1.73 9.64 -7.83
CA THR A 29 2.90 10.52 -7.97
C THR A 29 3.43 10.53 -9.40
N THR A 30 3.56 9.34 -10.00
CA THR A 30 4.12 9.10 -11.33
C THR A 30 3.08 9.10 -12.44
N LYS A 31 1.80 8.87 -12.11
CA LYS A 31 0.71 8.63 -13.08
C LYS A 31 0.98 7.41 -13.96
N LYS A 32 1.75 6.47 -13.43
CA LYS A 32 2.09 5.16 -13.99
C LYS A 32 1.71 4.11 -12.95
N ASN A 33 1.83 2.83 -13.27
CA ASN A 33 1.59 1.81 -12.25
C ASN A 33 2.70 1.82 -11.19
N ILE A 34 2.38 1.33 -10.00
CA ILE A 34 3.37 0.97 -8.97
C ILE A 34 4.40 0.00 -9.55
N ILE A 35 5.62 0.04 -9.01
CA ILE A 35 6.70 -0.85 -9.46
C ILE A 35 6.84 -2.06 -8.54
N TRP A 36 7.44 -3.14 -9.02
CA TRP A 36 7.67 -4.33 -8.19
C TRP A 36 8.46 -4.01 -6.91
N ALA A 37 9.51 -3.21 -7.03
CA ALA A 37 10.43 -2.83 -5.95
C ALA A 37 11.01 -4.02 -5.16
N THR A 38 10.97 -5.21 -5.75
CA THR A 38 11.56 -6.47 -5.26
C THR A 38 12.13 -7.25 -6.46
N ASP A 39 13.09 -8.13 -6.19
CA ASP A 39 13.70 -9.06 -7.14
C ASP A 39 13.06 -10.46 -7.11
N SER A 40 12.09 -10.70 -6.22
CA SER A 40 11.42 -12.01 -6.01
C SER A 40 10.82 -12.63 -7.27
N TYR A 41 10.54 -11.84 -8.29
CA TYR A 41 9.87 -12.26 -9.51
C TYR A 41 10.81 -12.27 -10.74
N GLY A 42 12.10 -11.96 -10.57
CA GLY A 42 13.04 -11.77 -11.68
C GLY A 42 13.19 -13.00 -12.59
N HIS A 43 12.96 -14.22 -12.07
CA HIS A 43 13.01 -15.46 -12.84
C HIS A 43 11.87 -15.60 -13.85
N TYR A 44 10.78 -14.85 -13.73
CA TYR A 44 9.70 -14.80 -14.73
C TYR A 44 10.04 -13.91 -15.93
N GLY A 45 11.14 -13.13 -15.86
CA GLY A 45 11.68 -12.37 -16.99
C GLY A 45 11.91 -10.88 -16.70
N LYS A 46 12.39 -10.17 -17.73
CA LYS A 46 12.86 -8.77 -17.59
C LYS A 46 11.78 -7.77 -17.19
N GLU A 47 10.51 -8.06 -17.47
CA GLU A 47 9.37 -7.20 -17.09
C GLU A 47 9.03 -7.30 -15.59
N PHE A 48 9.58 -8.29 -14.88
CA PHE A 48 9.45 -8.48 -13.43
C PHE A 48 10.63 -7.90 -12.62
N ALA A 49 11.54 -7.17 -13.28
CA ALA A 49 12.64 -6.51 -12.58
C ALA A 49 12.14 -5.45 -11.59
N ALA A 50 12.86 -5.23 -10.50
CA ALA A 50 12.41 -4.38 -9.38
C ALA A 50 11.97 -2.95 -9.80
N HIS A 51 12.61 -2.37 -10.81
CA HIS A 51 12.31 -1.02 -11.31
C HIS A 51 11.18 -0.97 -12.35
N LYS A 52 10.60 -2.12 -12.71
CA LYS A 52 9.52 -2.24 -13.70
C LYS A 52 8.16 -2.11 -13.03
N GLN A 53 7.21 -1.62 -13.82
CA GLN A 53 5.82 -1.47 -13.41
C GLN A 53 5.12 -2.83 -13.31
N ILE A 54 4.26 -2.98 -12.31
CA ILE A 54 3.31 -4.08 -12.23
C ILE A 54 2.18 -3.77 -13.23
N LYS A 55 2.20 -4.44 -14.39
CA LYS A 55 1.14 -4.31 -15.39
C LYS A 55 0.05 -5.35 -15.11
N PRO A 56 -1.23 -5.07 -15.42
CA PRO A 56 -2.32 -6.01 -15.18
C PRO A 56 -2.07 -7.41 -15.76
N GLU A 57 -1.50 -7.51 -16.96
CA GLU A 57 -1.17 -8.77 -17.62
C GLU A 57 -0.08 -9.59 -16.92
N LEU A 58 0.69 -8.98 -16.01
CA LEU A 58 1.74 -9.64 -15.22
C LEU A 58 1.23 -10.20 -13.89
N VAL A 59 -0.05 -9.98 -13.58
CA VAL A 59 -0.71 -10.41 -12.33
C VAL A 59 -2.07 -11.05 -12.60
N THR A 60 -2.42 -11.31 -13.87
CA THR A 60 -3.70 -11.92 -14.26
C THR A 60 -3.49 -13.08 -15.22
N GLY A 61 -4.56 -13.81 -15.51
CA GLY A 61 -4.57 -14.93 -16.44
C GLY A 61 -3.96 -16.20 -15.86
N ARG A 62 -3.99 -17.27 -16.66
CA ARG A 62 -3.61 -18.61 -16.21
C ARG A 62 -2.17 -18.72 -15.69
N GLN A 63 -1.28 -17.87 -16.19
CA GLN A 63 0.15 -17.95 -15.88
C GLN A 63 0.50 -17.17 -14.60
N TYR A 64 -0.13 -16.00 -14.38
CA TYR A 64 0.27 -15.07 -13.32
C TYR A 64 -0.84 -14.69 -12.33
N GLY A 65 -2.08 -15.14 -12.52
CA GLY A 65 -3.22 -14.83 -11.63
C GLY A 65 -3.17 -15.50 -10.25
N LYS A 66 -2.06 -16.17 -9.90
CA LYS A 66 -1.74 -16.67 -8.55
C LYS A 66 -0.33 -16.25 -8.13
N LEU A 67 0.23 -15.25 -8.78
CA LEU A 67 1.62 -14.83 -8.59
C LEU A 67 1.78 -14.01 -7.32
N ILE A 68 0.92 -13.01 -7.15
CA ILE A 68 0.83 -12.20 -5.94
C ILE A 68 -0.21 -12.88 -5.07
N GLN A 69 0.20 -13.25 -3.87
CA GLN A 69 -0.69 -13.90 -2.89
C GLN A 69 -0.35 -13.42 -1.49
N PRO A 70 -1.34 -13.38 -0.59
CA PRO A 70 -1.12 -13.14 0.83
C PRO A 70 0.01 -14.01 1.36
N ARG A 71 0.85 -13.42 2.18
CA ARG A 71 2.00 -14.10 2.74
C ARG A 71 1.60 -15.32 3.57
N ALA A 72 0.45 -15.25 4.23
CA ALA A 72 -0.09 -16.33 5.03
C ALA A 72 -0.37 -17.63 4.24
N VAL A 73 -0.58 -17.52 2.91
CA VAL A 73 -0.83 -18.68 2.04
C VAL A 73 0.42 -19.17 1.30
N LYS A 74 1.51 -18.40 1.29
CA LYS A 74 2.81 -18.79 0.72
C LYS A 74 3.43 -19.98 1.47
N SER A 75 4.36 -20.69 0.82
CA SER A 75 5.05 -21.82 1.46
C SER A 75 5.85 -21.35 2.69
N ARG A 76 6.03 -22.24 3.69
CA ARG A 76 6.83 -21.91 4.90
C ARG A 76 8.28 -21.54 4.56
N GLU A 77 8.83 -22.12 3.50
CA GLU A 77 10.17 -21.81 3.01
C GLU A 77 10.24 -20.38 2.47
N GLU A 78 9.31 -20.02 1.59
CA GLU A 78 9.21 -18.67 1.03
C GLU A 78 8.96 -17.62 2.12
N GLN A 79 8.07 -17.91 3.09
CA GLN A 79 7.81 -17.02 4.22
C GLN A 79 9.09 -16.75 5.06
N ARG A 80 9.92 -17.78 5.29
CA ARG A 80 11.19 -17.64 6.01
C ARG A 80 12.21 -16.84 5.21
N GLN A 81 12.34 -17.12 3.93
CA GLN A 81 13.24 -16.38 3.04
C GLN A 81 12.88 -14.89 3.02
N ARG A 82 11.60 -14.54 2.83
CA ARG A 82 11.15 -13.15 2.82
C ARG A 82 11.32 -12.46 4.19
N THR A 83 11.17 -13.18 5.31
CA THR A 83 11.49 -12.62 6.64
C THR A 83 12.96 -12.19 6.72
N ARG A 84 13.86 -13.07 6.27
CA ARG A 84 15.30 -12.88 6.39
C ARG A 84 15.83 -11.84 5.42
N GLU A 85 15.36 -11.87 4.18
CA GLU A 85 15.92 -11.07 3.08
C GLU A 85 15.19 -9.75 2.87
N LYS A 86 13.88 -9.71 3.15
CA LYS A 86 13.02 -8.56 2.87
C LYS A 86 12.48 -7.88 4.14
N GLY A 87 12.76 -8.44 5.32
CA GLY A 87 12.29 -7.87 6.58
C GLY A 87 10.77 -7.98 6.76
N GLU A 88 10.11 -8.87 6.03
CA GLU A 88 8.67 -9.06 6.18
C GLU A 88 8.37 -9.74 7.52
N VAL A 89 7.58 -9.09 8.37
CA VAL A 89 7.22 -9.60 9.72
C VAL A 89 5.72 -9.90 9.78
N PHE A 90 5.35 -10.92 10.55
CA PHE A 90 3.96 -11.18 10.89
C PHE A 90 3.65 -10.54 12.24
N THR A 91 2.77 -9.55 12.23
CA THR A 91 2.21 -9.00 13.46
C THR A 91 1.02 -9.86 13.87
N PRO A 92 1.06 -10.56 15.02
CA PRO A 92 -0.08 -11.33 15.49
C PRO A 92 -1.30 -10.44 15.73
N LEU A 93 -2.49 -10.93 15.41
CA LEU A 93 -3.74 -10.18 15.52
C LEU A 93 -3.95 -9.53 16.89
N LYS A 94 -3.57 -10.24 17.97
CA LYS A 94 -3.63 -9.72 19.34
C LYS A 94 -2.75 -8.49 19.56
N ILE A 95 -1.58 -8.43 18.93
CA ILE A 95 -0.67 -7.28 19.03
C ILE A 95 -1.24 -6.10 18.25
N VAL A 96 -1.76 -6.35 17.05
CA VAL A 96 -2.47 -5.33 16.25
C VAL A 96 -3.61 -4.72 17.08
N GLU A 97 -4.45 -5.56 17.68
CA GLU A 97 -5.57 -5.12 18.49
C GLU A 97 -5.12 -4.25 19.67
N GLN A 98 -4.10 -4.68 20.42
CA GLN A 98 -3.57 -3.94 21.54
C GLN A 98 -3.05 -2.56 21.12
N MET A 99 -2.25 -2.49 20.05
CA MET A 99 -1.68 -1.22 19.58
C MET A 99 -2.75 -0.28 19.05
N ASN A 100 -3.71 -0.77 18.26
CA ASN A 100 -4.82 0.05 17.76
C ASN A 100 -5.71 0.57 18.89
N LYS A 101 -6.00 -0.25 19.90
CA LYS A 101 -6.76 0.19 21.10
C LYS A 101 -6.00 1.24 21.91
N LEU A 102 -4.68 1.10 22.05
CA LEU A 102 -3.86 2.11 22.73
C LEU A 102 -3.79 3.43 21.95
N GLY A 103 -3.84 3.36 20.61
CA GLY A 103 -3.90 4.54 19.75
C GLY A 103 -5.28 5.24 19.76
N ASP A 104 -6.35 4.57 20.19
CA ASP A 104 -7.66 5.18 20.33
C ASP A 104 -7.69 6.06 21.60
N GLY A 105 -7.42 7.36 21.42
CA GLY A 105 -7.27 8.31 22.53
C GLY A 105 -8.59 8.85 23.12
N ILE A 106 -9.75 8.45 22.61
CA ILE A 106 -11.06 8.98 23.01
C ILE A 106 -12.10 7.88 23.22
N SER A 107 -12.96 8.07 24.23
CA SER A 107 -14.16 7.26 24.38
C SER A 107 -15.18 7.65 23.31
N ILE A 108 -15.69 6.66 22.59
CA ILE A 108 -16.61 6.86 21.46
C ILE A 108 -18.05 6.86 21.97
N SER A 109 -18.81 7.88 21.58
CA SER A 109 -20.21 8.10 21.95
C SER A 109 -21.02 8.58 20.74
N GLU A 110 -22.33 8.70 20.90
CA GLU A 110 -23.22 9.28 19.88
C GLU A 110 -22.84 10.71 19.48
N LEU A 111 -22.17 11.46 20.37
CA LEU A 111 -21.84 12.87 20.16
C LEU A 111 -20.53 13.09 19.39
N ASN A 112 -19.60 12.13 19.41
CA ASN A 112 -18.22 12.33 18.91
C ASN A 112 -17.71 11.25 17.96
N TRP A 113 -18.53 10.26 17.60
CA TRP A 113 -18.07 9.16 16.74
C TRP A 113 -17.61 9.64 15.35
N GLN A 114 -18.16 10.75 14.85
CA GLN A 114 -17.75 11.38 13.60
C GLN A 114 -16.30 11.87 13.67
N GLU A 115 -15.89 12.42 14.81
CA GLU A 115 -14.52 12.90 15.06
C GLU A 115 -13.56 11.71 15.08
N TYR A 116 -13.94 10.62 15.75
CA TYR A 116 -13.20 9.35 15.73
C TYR A 116 -13.02 8.82 14.30
N VAL A 117 -14.08 8.80 13.50
CA VAL A 117 -14.03 8.34 12.11
C VAL A 117 -13.14 9.24 11.25
N ALA A 118 -13.12 10.54 11.51
CA ALA A 118 -12.30 11.52 10.80
C ALA A 118 -10.83 11.57 11.24
N GLU A 119 -10.47 10.92 12.35
CA GLU A 119 -9.11 10.92 12.89
C GLU A 119 -8.09 10.36 11.87
N LEU A 120 -7.05 11.15 11.56
CA LEU A 120 -6.00 10.74 10.64
C LEU A 120 -5.12 9.66 11.26
N LYS A 121 -5.04 8.49 10.62
CA LYS A 121 -4.18 7.38 11.03
C LYS A 121 -3.31 6.94 9.87
N LEU A 122 -2.03 6.65 10.14
CA LEU A 122 -1.04 6.22 9.16
C LEU A 122 -0.33 4.97 9.67
N GLU A 123 -0.35 3.90 8.89
CA GLU A 123 0.54 2.75 9.07
C GLU A 123 1.81 2.93 8.22
N ILE A 124 2.96 2.96 8.86
CA ILE A 124 4.26 3.05 8.16
C ILE A 124 4.74 1.64 7.78
N ALA A 125 5.35 1.49 6.59
CA ALA A 125 5.81 0.19 6.09
C ALA A 125 4.75 -0.91 6.26
N CYS A 126 3.56 -0.64 5.72
CA CYS A 126 2.35 -1.35 6.09
C CYS A 126 2.27 -2.79 5.57
N GLY A 127 3.16 -3.24 4.68
CA GLY A 127 3.07 -4.57 4.09
C GLY A 127 1.69 -4.82 3.48
N GLU A 128 0.97 -5.81 3.99
CA GLU A 128 -0.40 -6.21 3.60
C GLU A 128 -1.52 -5.44 4.35
N ALA A 129 -1.12 -4.38 5.07
CA ALA A 129 -1.93 -3.46 5.88
C ALA A 129 -2.61 -4.06 7.13
N PRO A 130 -1.93 -4.88 7.96
CA PRO A 130 -2.55 -5.55 9.11
C PRO A 130 -3.05 -4.59 10.20
N PHE A 131 -2.45 -3.40 10.37
CA PHE A 131 -2.96 -2.42 11.33
C PHE A 131 -4.11 -1.59 10.78
N ILE A 132 -4.19 -1.39 9.45
CA ILE A 132 -5.33 -0.73 8.82
C ILE A 132 -6.57 -1.64 8.84
N ILE A 133 -6.41 -2.88 8.35
CA ILE A 133 -7.49 -3.88 8.23
C ILE A 133 -7.00 -5.26 8.69
N SER A 134 -7.92 -6.10 9.15
CA SER A 134 -7.63 -7.47 9.59
C SER A 134 -8.56 -8.47 8.90
N ARG A 135 -8.45 -8.58 7.58
CA ARG A 135 -9.26 -9.51 6.76
C ARG A 135 -9.03 -10.98 7.09
N TYR A 136 -7.78 -11.34 7.30
CA TYR A 136 -7.36 -12.72 7.50
C TYR A 136 -6.29 -12.77 8.59
N ASN A 137 -6.15 -13.95 9.20
CA ASN A 137 -5.16 -14.19 10.22
C ASN A 137 -3.81 -14.57 9.58
N PRO A 138 -2.77 -13.74 9.74
CA PRO A 138 -1.46 -14.01 9.16
C PRO A 138 -0.80 -15.28 9.72
N VAL A 139 -1.12 -15.68 10.96
CA VAL A 139 -0.47 -16.80 11.65
C VAL A 139 -1.25 -18.12 11.54
N GLU A 140 -2.52 -18.07 11.12
CA GLU A 140 -3.39 -19.23 10.94
C GLU A 140 -3.66 -19.49 9.45
N HIS A 141 -2.62 -19.58 8.64
CA HIS A 141 -2.72 -19.94 7.21
C HIS A 141 -3.68 -19.07 6.39
N GLY A 142 -3.88 -17.81 6.78
CA GLY A 142 -4.80 -16.91 6.08
C GLY A 142 -6.27 -17.21 6.35
N ALA A 143 -6.61 -17.73 7.53
CA ALA A 143 -8.01 -17.90 7.92
C ALA A 143 -8.74 -16.55 7.88
N VAL A 144 -9.84 -16.46 7.12
CA VAL A 144 -10.63 -15.23 7.01
C VAL A 144 -11.28 -14.91 8.36
N ILE A 145 -11.13 -13.65 8.78
CA ILE A 145 -11.63 -13.15 10.06
C ILE A 145 -13.02 -12.54 9.84
N LYS A 146 -13.96 -12.95 10.70
CA LYS A 146 -15.31 -12.39 10.73
C LYS A 146 -15.30 -10.90 11.09
N ILE A 147 -16.24 -10.13 10.55
CA ILE A 147 -16.28 -8.66 10.67
C ILE A 147 -16.23 -8.19 12.13
N GLU A 148 -16.95 -8.86 13.03
CA GLU A 148 -17.00 -8.56 14.46
C GLU A 148 -15.66 -8.80 15.19
N SER A 149 -14.78 -9.61 14.61
CA SER A 149 -13.46 -9.95 15.16
C SER A 149 -12.30 -9.20 14.50
N ARG A 150 -12.59 -8.34 13.51
CA ARG A 150 -11.55 -7.53 12.85
C ARG A 150 -11.11 -6.37 13.75
N VAL A 151 -9.81 -6.10 13.77
CA VAL A 151 -9.18 -5.21 14.76
C VAL A 151 -8.37 -4.06 14.14
N GLY A 152 -8.30 -3.98 12.81
CA GLY A 152 -7.67 -2.89 12.11
C GLY A 152 -8.31 -1.54 12.45
N PHE A 153 -7.57 -0.44 12.43
CA PHE A 153 -8.13 0.86 12.80
C PHE A 153 -9.20 1.33 11.80
N LEU A 154 -9.14 0.91 10.53
CA LEU A 154 -10.21 1.15 9.56
C LEU A 154 -11.41 0.22 9.83
N ASP A 155 -11.18 -1.04 10.21
CA ASP A 155 -12.26 -1.95 10.62
C ASP A 155 -13.04 -1.36 11.81
N ARG A 156 -12.34 -0.82 12.81
CA ARG A 156 -12.94 -0.17 13.97
C ARG A 156 -13.76 1.05 13.57
N LYS A 157 -13.22 1.91 12.69
CA LYS A 157 -13.99 3.03 12.11
C LYS A 157 -15.26 2.54 11.40
N LEU A 158 -15.17 1.49 10.59
CA LEU A 158 -16.33 0.94 9.86
C LEU A 158 -17.35 0.26 10.79
N GLN A 159 -16.92 -0.38 11.89
CA GLN A 159 -17.82 -0.89 12.92
C GLN A 159 -18.63 0.26 13.54
N ILE A 160 -17.99 1.38 13.85
CA ILE A 160 -18.65 2.59 14.36
C ILE A 160 -19.60 3.20 13.33
N VAL A 161 -19.18 3.32 12.07
CA VAL A 161 -20.05 3.77 10.97
C VAL A 161 -21.27 2.85 10.81
N SER A 162 -21.07 1.53 10.83
CA SER A 162 -22.15 0.54 10.76
C SER A 162 -23.07 0.58 11.98
N LYS A 163 -22.57 0.96 13.16
CA LYS A 163 -23.36 1.13 14.37
C LYS A 163 -24.28 2.35 14.27
N TYR A 164 -23.75 3.50 13.85
CA TYR A 164 -24.48 4.78 13.91
C TYR A 164 -25.19 5.17 12.61
N CYS A 165 -24.85 4.59 11.46
CA CYS A 165 -25.51 4.90 10.19
C CYS A 165 -26.49 3.79 9.79
N ALA A 166 -27.77 4.14 9.63
CA ALA A 166 -28.82 3.20 9.27
C ALA A 166 -29.05 3.10 7.75
N THR A 167 -28.79 4.18 7.00
CA THR A 167 -29.10 4.25 5.56
C THR A 167 -27.85 4.05 4.69
N PRO A 168 -27.97 3.46 3.49
CA PRO A 168 -26.84 3.32 2.58
C PRO A 168 -26.15 4.65 2.25
N LYS A 169 -26.91 5.72 2.05
CA LYS A 169 -26.39 7.05 1.70
C LYS A 169 -25.51 7.62 2.83
N GLU A 170 -26.00 7.52 4.06
CA GLU A 170 -25.27 8.02 5.22
C GLU A 170 -24.03 7.15 5.53
N TRP A 171 -24.19 5.83 5.45
CA TRP A 171 -23.09 4.89 5.64
C TRP A 171 -21.97 5.14 4.63
N LEU A 172 -22.29 5.30 3.34
CA LEU A 172 -21.31 5.60 2.30
C LEU A 172 -20.59 6.92 2.52
N LYS A 173 -21.30 7.95 3.03
CA LYS A 173 -20.69 9.24 3.36
C LYS A 173 -19.62 9.07 4.44
N TRP A 174 -19.94 8.38 5.53
CA TRP A 174 -19.00 8.25 6.66
C TRP A 174 -17.94 7.17 6.45
N ALA A 175 -18.24 6.11 5.71
CA ALA A 175 -17.24 5.18 5.21
C ALA A 175 -16.23 5.90 4.32
N LYS A 176 -16.67 6.82 3.45
CA LYS A 176 -15.75 7.64 2.65
C LYS A 176 -14.79 8.44 3.55
N VAL A 177 -15.30 9.07 4.60
CA VAL A 177 -14.47 9.80 5.57
C VAL A 177 -13.48 8.85 6.26
N ALA A 178 -13.93 7.67 6.69
CA ALA A 178 -13.07 6.66 7.32
C ALA A 178 -11.89 6.25 6.43
N TYR A 179 -12.15 6.05 5.13
CA TYR A 179 -11.09 5.73 4.15
C TYR A 179 -10.18 6.93 3.89
N GLN A 180 -10.75 8.13 3.72
CA GLN A 180 -9.99 9.36 3.51
C GLN A 180 -9.08 9.72 4.69
N SER A 181 -9.40 9.27 5.90
CA SER A 181 -8.62 9.47 7.11
C SER A 181 -7.70 8.29 7.48
N SER A 182 -7.57 7.29 6.61
CA SER A 182 -6.78 6.08 6.84
C SER A 182 -5.72 5.93 5.76
N TYR A 183 -4.45 5.95 6.15
CA TYR A 183 -3.30 5.96 5.24
C TYR A 183 -2.35 4.81 5.56
N GLY A 184 -1.57 4.43 4.55
CA GLY A 184 -0.48 3.48 4.67
C GLY A 184 0.55 3.69 3.57
N TYR A 185 1.80 3.35 3.82
CA TYR A 185 2.78 3.27 2.74
C TYR A 185 3.62 2.02 2.84
N GLU A 186 4.03 1.53 1.67
CA GLU A 186 4.86 0.34 1.54
C GLU A 186 5.92 0.55 0.44
N TRP A 187 7.07 -0.10 0.60
CA TRP A 187 8.12 -0.13 -0.41
C TRP A 187 7.77 -1.12 -1.54
N GLN A 188 7.44 -2.36 -1.18
CA GLN A 188 7.25 -3.46 -2.12
C GLN A 188 5.89 -3.39 -2.82
N GLY A 189 5.89 -3.40 -4.15
CA GLY A 189 4.66 -3.20 -4.94
C GLY A 189 3.66 -4.35 -4.84
N ASP A 190 4.14 -5.58 -4.67
CA ASP A 190 3.29 -6.76 -4.49
C ASP A 190 2.53 -6.70 -3.15
N ASN A 191 3.23 -6.41 -2.05
CA ASN A 191 2.60 -6.22 -0.74
C ASN A 191 1.60 -5.05 -0.76
N LEU A 192 1.98 -3.94 -1.42
CA LEU A 192 1.11 -2.78 -1.57
C LEU A 192 -0.17 -3.10 -2.37
N LEU A 193 -0.08 -3.92 -3.42
CA LEU A 193 -1.27 -4.33 -4.18
C LEU A 193 -2.21 -5.15 -3.29
N ILE A 194 -1.68 -6.14 -2.56
CA ILE A 194 -2.45 -6.95 -1.60
C ILE A 194 -3.13 -6.03 -0.58
N ALA A 195 -2.41 -5.07 0.01
CA ALA A 195 -2.98 -4.09 0.94
C ALA A 195 -4.15 -3.31 0.31
N ARG A 196 -4.01 -2.84 -0.93
CA ARG A 196 -5.06 -2.09 -1.64
C ARG A 196 -6.31 -2.94 -1.89
N GLU A 197 -6.14 -4.19 -2.28
CA GLU A 197 -7.24 -5.16 -2.43
C GLU A 197 -7.89 -5.47 -1.09
N ASN A 198 -7.07 -5.60 -0.04
CA ASN A 198 -7.42 -5.76 1.35
C ASN A 198 -8.18 -4.56 1.95
N LEU A 199 -8.08 -3.38 1.36
CA LEU A 199 -8.98 -2.28 1.68
C LEU A 199 -10.27 -2.35 0.83
N LEU A 200 -10.17 -2.57 -0.48
CA LEU A 200 -11.33 -2.53 -1.38
C LEU A 200 -12.41 -3.55 -1.00
N TYR A 201 -12.06 -4.83 -0.84
CA TYR A 201 -13.05 -5.82 -0.41
C TYR A 201 -13.54 -5.55 1.02
N THR A 202 -12.90 -4.71 1.86
CA THR A 202 -13.28 -4.52 3.27
C THR A 202 -14.46 -3.58 3.28
N PHE A 203 -14.41 -2.56 2.42
CA PHE A 203 -15.57 -1.78 2.05
C PHE A 203 -16.73 -2.67 1.55
N ILE A 204 -16.46 -3.63 0.66
CA ILE A 204 -17.48 -4.55 0.14
C ILE A 204 -18.07 -5.42 1.25
N ASP A 205 -17.22 -6.04 2.08
CA ASP A 205 -17.61 -6.92 3.19
C ASP A 205 -18.54 -6.19 4.17
N TYR A 206 -18.13 -5.02 4.66
CA TYR A 206 -18.91 -4.24 5.63
C TYR A 206 -20.20 -3.70 5.03
N TYR A 207 -20.20 -3.27 3.76
CA TYR A 207 -21.42 -2.82 3.10
C TYR A 207 -22.41 -3.98 2.90
N GLN A 208 -21.90 -5.15 2.50
CA GLN A 208 -22.72 -6.35 2.32
C GLN A 208 -23.29 -6.87 3.65
N ASP A 209 -22.50 -6.87 4.72
CA ASP A 209 -22.94 -7.22 6.07
C ASP A 209 -24.06 -6.29 6.56
N LYS A 210 -23.91 -4.98 6.37
CA LYS A 210 -24.90 -4.00 6.84
C LYS A 210 -26.20 -4.02 6.04
N PHE A 211 -26.16 -4.22 4.72
CA PHE A 211 -27.30 -3.99 3.83
C PHE A 211 -27.76 -5.23 3.06
N GLY A 212 -27.12 -6.39 3.23
CA GLY A 212 -27.46 -7.64 2.55
C GLY A 212 -27.22 -7.63 1.04
N LYS A 213 -26.51 -6.62 0.51
CA LYS A 213 -26.23 -6.46 -0.92
C LYS A 213 -24.85 -5.85 -1.15
N ARG A 214 -24.25 -6.10 -2.31
CA ARG A 214 -22.97 -5.51 -2.69
C ARG A 214 -23.12 -4.03 -3.06
N PRO A 215 -22.10 -3.20 -2.82
CA PRO A 215 -22.06 -1.83 -3.34
C PRO A 215 -21.96 -1.85 -4.87
N THR A 216 -22.47 -0.79 -5.50
CA THR A 216 -22.40 -0.65 -6.97
C THR A 216 -20.95 -0.55 -7.45
N LEU A 217 -20.68 -0.92 -8.71
CA LEU A 217 -19.33 -0.81 -9.28
C LEU A 217 -18.80 0.63 -9.20
N LYS A 218 -19.65 1.62 -9.48
CA LYS A 218 -19.32 3.05 -9.36
C LYS A 218 -18.93 3.47 -7.95
N GLU A 219 -19.48 2.83 -6.91
CA GLU A 219 -19.05 3.06 -5.53
C GLU A 219 -17.71 2.38 -5.25
N GLN A 220 -17.53 1.15 -5.72
CA GLN A 220 -16.25 0.44 -5.60
C GLN A 220 -15.11 1.23 -6.26
N GLU A 221 -15.31 1.78 -7.47
CA GLU A 221 -14.32 2.62 -8.17
C GLU A 221 -13.97 3.90 -7.39
N LYS A 222 -14.96 4.55 -6.75
CA LYS A 222 -14.71 5.72 -5.90
C LYS A 222 -13.85 5.38 -4.68
N PHE A 223 -14.08 4.23 -4.06
CA PHE A 223 -13.27 3.78 -2.93
C PHE A 223 -11.88 3.32 -3.40
N ALA A 224 -11.78 2.64 -4.54
CA ALA A 224 -10.50 2.30 -5.17
C ALA A 224 -9.65 3.54 -5.46
N GLU A 225 -10.26 4.64 -5.93
CA GLU A 225 -9.57 5.91 -6.13
C GLU A 225 -9.01 6.46 -4.81
N ILE A 226 -9.79 6.44 -3.72
CA ILE A 226 -9.31 6.88 -2.40
C ILE A 226 -8.17 5.99 -1.91
N ILE A 227 -8.33 4.67 -2.02
CA ILE A 227 -7.33 3.68 -1.64
C ILE A 227 -6.01 3.92 -2.39
N SER A 228 -6.06 4.16 -3.69
CA SER A 228 -4.86 4.42 -4.51
C SER A 228 -4.13 5.73 -4.16
N TRP A 229 -4.82 6.71 -3.54
CA TRP A 229 -4.21 7.91 -2.96
C TRP A 229 -3.65 7.69 -1.56
N ASN A 230 -4.33 6.88 -0.74
CA ASN A 230 -4.06 6.78 0.69
C ASN A 230 -3.13 5.63 1.07
N ILE A 231 -3.11 4.57 0.27
CA ILE A 231 -2.20 3.42 0.40
C ILE A 231 -1.21 3.51 -0.76
N PHE A 232 -0.01 4.03 -0.52
CA PHE A 232 0.89 4.46 -1.61
C PHE A 232 2.31 3.89 -1.50
N GLN A 233 3.00 3.82 -2.65
CA GLN A 233 4.35 3.27 -2.71
C GLN A 233 5.40 4.32 -2.35
N MET A 234 6.25 4.06 -1.34
CA MET A 234 7.23 5.05 -0.89
C MET A 234 8.49 4.43 -0.27
N ASP A 235 9.64 5.06 -0.53
CA ASP A 235 10.84 4.92 0.29
C ASP A 235 10.63 5.65 1.62
N GLY A 236 10.38 4.91 2.71
CA GLY A 236 10.10 5.48 4.04
C GLY A 236 11.24 6.31 4.64
N LEU A 237 12.49 6.14 4.16
CA LEU A 237 13.63 6.92 4.63
C LEU A 237 13.84 8.20 3.81
N LYS A 238 13.54 8.14 2.51
CA LYS A 238 13.80 9.24 1.56
C LYS A 238 12.55 10.03 1.17
N TYR A 239 11.36 9.53 1.47
CA TYR A 239 10.04 10.06 1.08
C TYR A 239 9.83 10.23 -0.43
N VAL A 240 10.57 9.46 -1.24
CA VAL A 240 10.47 9.45 -2.70
C VAL A 240 9.89 8.13 -3.20
N VAL A 241 9.44 8.09 -4.44
CA VAL A 241 9.05 6.83 -5.12
C VAL A 241 10.26 5.89 -5.08
N PRO A 242 10.10 4.60 -4.75
CA PRO A 242 11.24 3.69 -4.65
C PRO A 242 12.10 3.69 -5.91
N MET A 243 13.41 3.57 -5.72
CA MET A 243 14.42 3.55 -6.79
C MET A 243 14.48 4.82 -7.67
N SER A 244 13.76 5.91 -7.33
CA SER A 244 13.82 7.16 -8.11
C SER A 244 15.02 8.05 -7.75
N CYS A 245 15.52 7.94 -6.50
CA CYS A 245 16.73 8.61 -6.05
C CYS A 245 17.97 7.84 -6.54
N HIS A 246 18.97 8.56 -7.07
CA HIS A 246 20.10 7.93 -7.75
C HIS A 246 21.42 8.67 -7.52
N HIS A 247 22.51 7.91 -7.51
CA HIS A 247 23.89 8.43 -7.55
C HIS A 247 24.37 8.30 -9.00
N LYS A 248 24.84 9.39 -9.61
CA LYS A 248 25.34 9.39 -10.99
C LYS A 248 26.86 9.47 -10.96
N SER A 249 27.54 8.59 -11.66
CA SER A 249 28.96 8.77 -11.99
C SER A 249 29.06 9.25 -13.43
N LYS A 250 29.64 10.43 -13.64
CA LYS A 250 29.99 10.92 -14.98
C LYS A 250 31.43 10.52 -15.26
N ILE A 251 31.64 9.72 -16.29
CA ILE A 251 32.99 9.44 -16.81
C ILE A 251 33.35 10.59 -17.73
N ILE A 252 34.31 11.41 -17.33
CA ILE A 252 34.95 12.40 -18.18
C ILE A 252 36.06 11.63 -18.90
N ARG A 253 35.81 11.31 -20.18
CA ARG A 253 36.80 10.63 -21.02
C ARG A 253 38.03 11.51 -21.11
N GLY A 254 39.18 10.86 -20.97
CA GLY A 254 40.47 11.47 -21.22
C GLY A 254 40.59 11.90 -22.67
N ALA A 255 41.51 12.81 -22.93
CA ALA A 255 41.80 13.29 -24.27
C ALA A 255 43.32 13.36 -24.45
N LEU A 256 43.80 12.90 -25.61
CA LEU A 256 45.17 13.17 -26.03
C LEU A 256 45.21 14.59 -26.59
N THR A 257 45.96 15.47 -25.94
CA THR A 257 46.12 16.86 -26.38
C THR A 257 47.54 17.11 -26.88
N LEU A 258 47.78 18.27 -27.53
CA LEU A 258 49.11 18.69 -27.97
C LEU A 258 50.14 18.77 -26.82
N PHE A 259 49.69 18.81 -25.56
CA PHE A 259 50.50 18.93 -24.35
C PHE A 259 50.52 17.65 -23.49
N GLY A 260 49.99 16.53 -23.98
CA GLY A 260 50.02 15.22 -23.29
C GLY A 260 48.65 14.57 -23.07
N GLU A 261 48.66 13.41 -22.41
CA GLU A 261 47.47 12.64 -22.05
C GLU A 261 46.73 13.27 -20.86
N ILE A 262 45.47 13.63 -21.07
CA ILE A 262 44.54 13.93 -19.99
C ILE A 262 43.93 12.59 -19.55
N PRO A 263 44.14 12.13 -18.30
CA PRO A 263 43.61 10.86 -17.84
C PRO A 263 42.09 10.89 -17.73
N GLU A 264 41.46 9.72 -17.86
CA GLU A 264 40.02 9.57 -17.59
C GLU A 264 39.72 9.93 -16.13
N LYS A 265 38.68 10.73 -15.91
CA LYS A 265 38.25 11.13 -14.56
C LYS A 265 36.82 10.71 -14.32
N VAL A 266 36.59 9.96 -13.24
CA VAL A 266 35.24 9.62 -12.79
C VAL A 266 34.76 10.67 -11.79
N GLU A 267 33.81 11.49 -12.20
CA GLU A 267 33.11 12.42 -11.31
C GLU A 267 31.91 11.72 -10.68
N LYS A 268 31.99 11.43 -9.37
CA LYS A 268 30.88 10.83 -8.61
C LYS A 268 29.95 11.93 -8.12
N HIS A 269 28.77 12.04 -8.72
CA HIS A 269 27.68 12.88 -8.24
C HIS A 269 26.77 12.07 -7.32
N GLU A 270 27.04 12.15 -6.02
CA GLU A 270 26.19 11.57 -4.99
C GLU A 270 24.95 12.45 -4.72
N CYS A 271 23.83 11.82 -4.40
CA CYS A 271 22.64 12.56 -3.97
C CYS A 271 22.90 13.25 -2.62
N GLU A 272 22.67 14.56 -2.54
CA GLU A 272 22.82 15.36 -1.31
C GLU A 272 22.04 14.74 -0.14
N GLY A 273 20.76 14.42 -0.38
CA GLY A 273 19.89 13.80 0.62
C GLY A 273 20.45 12.49 1.18
N CYS A 274 20.98 11.62 0.32
CA CYS A 274 21.61 10.37 0.76
C CYS A 274 22.91 10.61 1.53
N LYS A 275 23.72 11.57 1.08
CA LYS A 275 25.05 11.84 1.66
C LYS A 275 24.96 12.46 3.06
N TYR A 276 24.00 13.37 3.25
CA TYR A 276 23.89 14.16 4.48
C TYR A 276 22.65 13.82 5.31
N TYR A 277 21.94 12.73 5.00
CA TYR A 277 20.70 12.33 5.68
C TYR A 277 19.68 13.47 5.73
N ARG A 278 19.45 14.12 4.58
CA ARG A 278 18.53 15.24 4.43
C ARG A 278 17.30 14.81 3.62
N PRO A 279 16.18 14.47 4.27
CA PRO A 279 15.02 13.91 3.58
C PRO A 279 14.40 14.84 2.55
N ASN A 280 14.60 16.15 2.66
CA ASN A 280 14.12 17.17 1.72
C ASN A 280 15.12 17.51 0.59
N LYS A 281 16.27 16.83 0.52
CA LYS A 281 17.34 17.08 -0.49
C LYS A 281 17.63 15.86 -1.37
N HIS A 282 16.74 14.87 -1.41
CA HIS A 282 16.82 13.81 -2.40
C HIS A 282 16.56 14.32 -3.82
N ASN A 283 17.27 13.74 -4.79
CA ASN A 283 17.09 13.99 -6.23
C ASN A 283 16.06 13.04 -6.87
N GLY A 284 15.43 12.17 -6.07
CA GLY A 284 14.33 11.32 -6.48
C GLY A 284 13.01 12.07 -6.58
N LYS A 285 11.97 11.36 -7.01
CA LYS A 285 10.63 11.94 -7.15
C LYS A 285 9.87 11.82 -5.84
N TYR A 286 9.70 12.94 -5.13
CA TYR A 286 8.92 12.97 -3.88
C TYR A 286 7.50 12.48 -4.07
N VAL A 287 7.08 11.61 -3.16
CA VAL A 287 5.73 11.04 -3.15
C VAL A 287 4.71 12.13 -2.86
N LYS A 288 3.60 12.05 -3.58
CA LYS A 288 2.44 12.94 -3.47
C LYS A 288 1.26 12.17 -2.90
N ILE A 289 0.57 12.80 -1.95
CA ILE A 289 -0.67 12.28 -1.35
C ILE A 289 -1.80 13.32 -1.48
N MET A 290 -3.04 12.89 -1.22
CA MET A 290 -4.20 13.78 -1.19
C MET A 290 -4.44 14.28 0.24
N ASP A 291 -4.42 15.60 0.46
CA ASP A 291 -5.00 16.23 1.65
C ASP A 291 -6.50 16.39 1.38
N TRP A 292 -7.31 15.45 1.86
CA TRP A 292 -8.75 15.43 1.60
C TRP A 292 -9.51 16.59 2.23
N ASN A 293 -9.00 17.17 3.33
CA ASN A 293 -9.62 18.33 3.98
C ASN A 293 -9.49 19.58 3.11
N LYS A 294 -8.34 19.74 2.45
CA LYS A 294 -8.08 20.87 1.54
C LYS A 294 -8.34 20.52 0.07
N ASN A 295 -8.74 19.29 -0.21
CA ASN A 295 -8.90 18.71 -1.55
C ASN A 295 -7.71 19.04 -2.48
N LYS A 296 -6.49 18.86 -1.98
CA LYS A 296 -5.27 19.24 -2.71
C LYS A 296 -4.18 18.18 -2.60
N THR A 297 -3.41 18.05 -3.68
CA THR A 297 -2.22 17.19 -3.69
C THR A 297 -1.06 17.89 -2.98
N VAL A 298 -0.43 17.21 -2.02
CA VAL A 298 0.75 17.68 -1.27
C VAL A 298 1.89 16.67 -1.38
N ARG A 299 3.14 17.09 -1.18
CA ARG A 299 4.26 16.13 -1.05
C ARG A 299 4.27 15.59 0.37
N PHE A 300 4.48 14.29 0.53
CA PHE A 300 4.53 13.66 1.86
C PHE A 300 5.66 14.27 2.72
N VAL A 301 6.83 14.52 2.12
CA VAL A 301 7.97 15.14 2.81
C VAL A 301 7.67 16.49 3.44
N ASP A 302 6.72 17.25 2.90
CA ASP A 302 6.35 18.58 3.43
C ASP A 302 5.51 18.48 4.72
N LEU A 303 5.04 17.28 5.07
CA LEU A 303 4.28 17.00 6.29
C LEU A 303 5.20 16.58 7.45
N ILE A 304 6.42 16.13 7.13
CA ILE A 304 7.41 15.72 8.11
C ILE A 304 8.23 16.97 8.47
N LYS A 305 8.15 17.38 9.75
CA LYS A 305 8.86 18.53 10.30
C LYS A 305 10.31 18.19 10.62
#